data_AF-A0A7V0T6G2-F1
#
_entry.id   AF-A0A7V0T6G2-F1
#
_cell.length_a   1.000
_cell.length_b   1.000
_cell.length_c   1.000
_cell.angle_alpha   90.00
_cell.angle_beta   90.00
_cell.angle_gamma   90.00
#
_symmetry.space_group_name_H-M   'P 1'
#
loop_
_entity.id
_entity.type
_entity.pdbx_description
1 polymer ?
#
loop_
_entity_poly.entity_id
_entity_poly.type
_entity_poly.pdbx_seq_one_letter_code
_entity_poly.pdbx_strand_id
1 'polypeptide(L)'
;MRLFLFLALAGMLHAGIHHVPTDASVYEDLDLLRVAGLVRTMPSTSRPWTRAAIGRMVFEADSLARGKTLAPGLRAALARVVRDYPEQLASPGSGPRRPLLDLPVTPAGPDARFRADLFSRSG
;
A
#
# COMPACT_ATOMS: atom_id res chain seq x y z
N MET A 1 1.49 15.18 39.53
CA MET A 1 0.37 15.17 38.57
C MET A 1 0.60 15.97 37.27
N ARG A 2 1.74 16.66 37.09
CA ARG A 2 2.03 17.40 35.83
C ARG A 2 2.72 16.57 34.73
N LEU A 3 3.28 15.40 35.09
CA LEU A 3 4.02 14.53 34.16
C LEU A 3 3.10 13.66 33.28
N PHE A 4 1.91 13.29 33.77
CA PHE A 4 0.96 12.45 33.04
C PHE A 4 0.20 13.20 31.92
N LEU A 5 0.13 14.53 31.99
CA LEU A 5 -0.54 15.33 30.97
C LEU A 5 0.28 15.43 29.66
N PHE A 6 1.62 15.35 29.76
CA PHE A 6 2.51 15.41 28.59
C PHE A 6 2.53 14.09 27.80
N LEU A 7 2.37 12.94 28.48
CA LEU A 7 2.37 11.64 27.80
C LEU A 7 1.07 11.41 26.99
N ALA A 8 -0.06 11.95 27.46
CA ALA A 8 -1.33 11.84 26.74
C ALA A 8 -1.37 12.71 25.47
N LEU A 9 -0.65 13.84 25.43
CA LEU A 9 -0.60 14.72 24.26
C LEU A 9 0.30 14.17 23.14
N ALA A 10 1.34 13.40 23.49
CA ALA A 10 2.25 12.77 22.52
C ALA A 10 1.59 11.60 21.74
N GLY A 11 0.56 10.95 22.33
CA GLY A 11 -0.17 9.85 21.69
C GLY A 11 -1.10 10.30 20.57
N MET A 12 -1.63 11.53 20.61
CA MET A 12 -2.56 12.04 19.60
C MET A 12 -1.87 12.49 18.31
N LEU A 13 -0.60 12.91 18.36
CA LEU A 13 0.15 13.27 17.14
C LEU A 13 0.52 12.06 16.27
N HIS A 14 0.56 10.84 16.80
CA HIS A 14 0.90 9.65 15.99
C HIS A 14 -0.29 9.08 15.21
N ALA A 15 -1.54 9.37 15.61
CA ALA A 15 -2.74 8.87 14.94
C ALA A 15 -3.29 9.82 13.87
N GLY A 16 -2.95 11.11 13.94
CA GLY A 16 -3.49 12.16 13.05
C GLY A 16 -2.77 12.37 11.71
N ILE A 17 -1.72 11.62 11.39
CA ILE A 17 -0.79 11.97 10.29
C ILE A 17 -1.01 11.20 8.99
N HIS A 18 -1.75 10.08 8.97
CA HIS A 18 -1.60 9.15 7.85
C HIS A 18 -2.73 9.05 6.83
N HIS A 19 -3.96 9.56 7.03
CA HIS A 19 -5.07 9.32 6.09
C HIS A 19 -5.34 10.55 5.20
N VAL A 20 -5.61 10.31 3.91
CA VAL A 20 -5.92 11.36 2.93
C VAL A 20 -7.43 11.61 2.89
N PRO A 21 -7.90 12.88 2.94
CA PRO A 21 -9.33 13.22 2.89
C PRO A 21 -10.01 12.66 1.63
N THR A 22 -11.21 12.08 1.78
CA THR A 22 -11.93 11.35 0.71
C THR A 22 -12.28 12.19 -0.52
N ASP A 23 -12.32 13.51 -0.37
CA ASP A 23 -12.57 14.53 -1.38
C ASP A 23 -11.30 14.98 -2.13
N ALA A 24 -10.13 14.43 -1.79
CA ALA A 24 -8.89 14.77 -2.47
C ALA A 24 -8.88 14.27 -3.93
N SER A 25 -8.46 15.15 -4.85
CA SER A 25 -8.35 14.88 -6.29
C SER A 25 -7.46 13.67 -6.64
N VAL A 26 -6.55 13.29 -5.73
CA VAL A 26 -5.70 12.11 -5.88
C VAL A 26 -6.51 10.82 -6.07
N TYR A 27 -7.72 10.72 -5.52
CA TYR A 27 -8.54 9.53 -5.69
C TYR A 27 -9.05 9.39 -7.12
N GLU A 28 -9.43 10.48 -7.76
CA GLU A 28 -9.86 10.50 -9.17
C GLU A 28 -8.69 10.15 -10.09
N ASP A 29 -7.52 10.75 -9.84
CA ASP A 29 -6.31 10.45 -10.60
C ASP A 29 -5.89 8.98 -10.45
N LEU A 30 -5.95 8.42 -9.24
CA LEU A 30 -5.64 7.00 -8.99
C LEU A 30 -6.65 6.05 -9.62
N ASP A 31 -7.95 6.38 -9.60
CA ASP A 31 -8.97 5.57 -10.27
C ASP A 31 -8.74 5.56 -11.79
N LEU A 32 -8.40 6.70 -12.37
CA LEU A 32 -8.09 6.81 -13.79
C LEU A 32 -6.83 6.00 -14.17
N LEU A 33 -5.78 6.08 -13.36
CA LEU A 33 -4.56 5.28 -13.53
C LEU A 33 -4.83 3.78 -13.36
N ARG A 34 -5.73 3.40 -12.45
CA ARG A 34 -6.17 2.01 -12.25
C ARG A 34 -6.92 1.47 -13.45
N VAL A 35 -7.89 2.21 -13.98
CA VAL A 35 -8.66 1.81 -15.18
C VAL A 35 -7.72 1.61 -16.38
N ALA A 36 -6.66 2.42 -16.49
CA ALA A 36 -5.62 2.26 -17.51
C ALA A 36 -4.62 1.12 -17.23
N GLY A 37 -4.78 0.36 -16.14
CA GLY A 37 -3.90 -0.75 -15.78
C GLY A 37 -2.52 -0.34 -15.27
N LEU A 38 -2.37 0.91 -14.82
CA LEU A 38 -1.13 1.43 -14.21
C LEU A 38 -1.10 1.23 -12.70
N VAL A 39 -2.23 0.88 -12.07
CA VAL A 39 -2.27 0.48 -10.65
C VAL A 39 -3.00 -0.85 -10.57
N ARG A 40 -2.33 -1.88 -10.05
CA ARG A 40 -2.93 -3.22 -9.85
C ARG A 40 -3.25 -3.45 -8.38
N THR A 41 -2.44 -2.90 -7.47
CA THR A 41 -2.65 -3.08 -6.05
C THR A 41 -3.66 -2.08 -5.51
N MET A 42 -4.68 -2.58 -4.81
CA MET A 42 -5.66 -1.75 -4.10
C MET A 42 -5.62 -2.12 -2.62
N PRO A 43 -5.67 -1.14 -1.71
CA PRO A 43 -5.89 -1.42 -0.29
C PRO A 43 -7.21 -2.17 -0.12
N SER A 44 -7.22 -3.20 0.74
CA SER A 44 -8.44 -3.96 1.06
C SER A 44 -9.46 -3.16 1.89
N THR A 45 -9.11 -1.93 2.28
CA THR A 45 -9.94 -1.03 3.07
C THR A 45 -10.64 -0.02 2.17
N SER A 46 -11.88 0.35 2.53
CA SER A 46 -12.55 1.51 1.93
C SER A 46 -11.74 2.80 2.18
N ARG A 47 -11.99 3.83 1.37
CA ARG A 47 -11.44 5.18 1.61
C ARG A 47 -11.93 5.70 2.98
N PRO A 48 -11.17 6.58 3.67
CA PRO A 48 -9.89 7.17 3.26
C PRO A 48 -8.70 6.20 3.38
N TRP A 49 -7.74 6.34 2.46
CA TRP A 49 -6.50 5.58 2.46
C TRP A 49 -5.36 6.35 3.08
N THR A 50 -4.33 5.61 3.51
CA THR A 50 -3.15 6.25 4.06
C THR A 50 -2.28 6.88 2.96
N ARG A 51 -1.54 7.96 3.26
CA ARG A 51 -0.51 8.53 2.37
C ARG A 51 0.52 7.49 1.95
N ALA A 52 0.87 6.57 2.84
CA ALA A 52 1.78 5.47 2.54
C ALA A 52 1.17 4.48 1.54
N ALA A 53 -0.12 4.14 1.69
CA ALA A 53 -0.82 3.30 0.73
C ALA A 53 -0.92 3.98 -0.64
N ILE A 54 -1.26 5.28 -0.66
CA ILE A 54 -1.28 6.09 -1.88
C ILE A 54 0.10 6.10 -2.53
N GLY A 55 1.15 6.41 -1.79
CA GLY A 55 2.53 6.41 -2.29
C GLY A 55 2.96 5.09 -2.93
N ARG A 56 2.53 3.94 -2.39
CA ARG A 56 2.78 2.63 -3.02
C ARG A 56 2.10 2.50 -4.39
N MET A 57 0.85 2.98 -4.51
CA MET A 57 0.14 3.00 -5.78
C MET A 57 0.77 3.98 -6.77
N VAL A 58 1.24 5.16 -6.31
CA VAL A 58 1.97 6.12 -7.15
C VAL A 58 3.25 5.51 -7.69
N PHE A 59 4.03 4.85 -6.83
CA PHE A 59 5.26 4.17 -7.22
C PHE A 59 5.00 3.05 -8.23
N GLU A 60 3.94 2.26 -8.02
CA GLU A 60 3.51 1.23 -8.96
C GLU A 60 3.14 1.85 -10.32
N ALA A 61 2.37 2.95 -10.32
CA ALA A 61 1.98 3.66 -11.52
C ALA A 61 3.16 4.24 -12.29
N ASP A 62 4.11 4.88 -11.59
CA ASP A 62 5.35 5.37 -12.21
C ASP A 62 6.14 4.21 -12.81
N SER A 63 6.34 3.13 -12.06
CA SER A 63 7.08 1.95 -12.52
C SER A 63 6.44 1.31 -13.76
N LEU A 64 5.11 1.16 -13.79
CA LEU A 64 4.39 0.57 -14.91
C LEU A 64 4.22 1.51 -16.11
N ALA A 65 4.37 2.82 -15.90
CA ALA A 65 4.36 3.82 -16.95
C ALA A 65 5.71 3.91 -17.68
N ARG A 66 6.82 3.55 -17.02
CA ARG A 66 8.15 3.54 -17.65
C ARG A 66 8.16 2.65 -18.88
N GLY A 67 8.56 3.22 -20.02
CA GLY A 67 8.61 2.52 -21.29
C GLY A 67 7.27 2.40 -22.02
N LYS A 68 6.18 2.99 -21.52
CA LYS A 68 4.88 3.05 -22.21
C LYS A 68 4.57 4.43 -22.75
N THR A 69 3.98 4.48 -23.94
CA THR A 69 3.39 5.72 -24.48
C THR A 69 2.03 5.96 -23.83
N LEU A 70 1.98 6.89 -22.88
CA LEU A 70 0.73 7.26 -22.20
C LEU A 70 -0.05 8.31 -22.99
N ALA A 71 -1.39 8.15 -23.02
CA ALA A 71 -2.29 9.18 -23.51
C ALA A 71 -2.12 10.49 -22.71
N PRO A 72 -2.39 11.66 -23.31
CA PRO A 72 -2.15 12.96 -22.66
C PRO A 72 -2.82 13.09 -21.28
N GLY A 73 -4.07 12.64 -21.15
CA GLY A 73 -4.80 12.69 -19.88
C GLY A 73 -4.17 11.82 -18.77
N LEU A 74 -3.75 10.61 -19.12
CA LEU A 74 -3.06 9.69 -18.19
C LEU A 74 -1.71 10.23 -17.74
N ARG A 75 -0.97 10.84 -18.67
CA ARG A 75 0.31 11.49 -18.37
C ARG A 75 0.13 12.66 -17.42
N ALA A 76 -0.89 13.48 -17.64
CA ALA A 76 -1.21 14.61 -16.77
C ALA A 76 -1.62 14.15 -15.36
N ALA A 77 -2.46 13.10 -15.25
CA ALA A 77 -2.84 12.51 -13.98
C ALA A 77 -1.63 11.96 -13.22
N LEU A 78 -0.79 11.16 -13.90
CA LEU A 78 0.44 10.63 -13.30
C LEU A 78 1.36 11.76 -12.82
N ALA A 79 1.56 12.80 -13.63
CA ALA A 79 2.42 13.93 -13.28
C ALA A 79 1.91 14.70 -12.05
N ARG A 80 0.59 14.91 -11.91
CA ARG A 80 0.00 15.53 -10.71
C ARG A 80 0.28 14.69 -9.47
N VAL A 81 -0.03 13.39 -9.55
CA VAL A 81 0.11 12.49 -8.40
C VAL A 81 1.58 12.32 -7.99
N VAL A 82 2.51 12.23 -8.95
CA VAL A 82 3.96 12.19 -8.67
C VAL A 82 4.45 13.46 -8.00
N ARG A 83 3.98 14.63 -8.46
CA ARG A 83 4.33 15.94 -7.86
C ARG A 83 3.81 16.09 -6.44
N ASP A 84 2.63 15.54 -6.15
CA ASP A 84 1.96 15.70 -4.87
C ASP A 84 2.46 14.68 -3.80
N TYR A 85 3.20 13.64 -4.22
CA TYR A 85 3.76 12.58 -3.37
C TYR A 85 5.25 12.26 -3.69
N PRO A 86 6.15 13.26 -3.69
CA PRO A 86 7.56 13.07 -4.08
C PRO A 86 8.34 12.23 -3.05
N GLU A 87 8.01 12.36 -1.76
CA GLU A 87 8.73 11.69 -0.67
C GLU A 87 8.54 10.16 -0.68
N GLN A 88 7.41 9.67 -1.19
CA GLN A 88 7.13 8.22 -1.28
C GLN A 88 7.85 7.58 -2.47
N LEU A 89 8.25 8.36 -3.48
CA LEU A 89 9.09 7.90 -4.59
C LEU A 89 10.57 7.82 -4.17
N ALA A 90 11.02 8.72 -3.29
CA ALA A 90 12.40 8.73 -2.78
C ALA A 90 12.71 7.59 -1.80
N SER A 91 11.68 6.99 -1.19
CA SER A 91 11.82 5.84 -0.29
C SER A 91 10.80 4.75 -0.64
N PRO A 92 11.12 3.86 -1.61
CA PRO A 92 10.25 2.75 -2.00
C PRO A 92 10.12 1.64 -0.92
N GLY A 93 10.42 1.95 0.34
CA GLY A 93 10.54 0.95 1.40
C GLY A 93 10.25 1.51 2.79
N SER A 94 8.98 1.76 3.11
CA SER A 94 8.53 1.59 4.50
C SER A 94 8.30 0.11 4.79
N GLY A 95 9.43 -0.60 4.88
CA GLY A 95 9.64 -1.89 5.53
C GLY A 95 9.08 -3.14 4.83
N PRO A 96 9.82 -4.27 4.84
CA PRO A 96 9.20 -5.57 4.66
C PRO A 96 8.05 -5.69 5.68
N ARG A 97 6.89 -6.20 5.25
CA ARG A 97 5.77 -6.48 6.15
C ARG A 97 6.31 -7.40 7.25
N ARG A 98 6.51 -6.87 8.46
CA ARG A 98 6.74 -7.72 9.63
C ARG A 98 5.42 -8.45 9.88
N PRO A 99 5.38 -9.79 9.78
CA PRO A 99 4.18 -10.52 10.15
C PRO A 99 3.85 -10.18 11.61
N LEU A 100 2.58 -9.93 11.90
CA LEU A 100 2.11 -9.62 13.26
C LEU A 100 2.32 -10.81 14.21
N LEU A 101 2.46 -12.02 13.65
CA LEU A 101 2.82 -13.23 14.36
C LEU A 101 4.02 -13.90 13.67
N ASP A 102 5.16 -13.95 14.36
CA ASP A 102 6.20 -14.95 14.09
C ASP A 102 5.76 -16.27 14.76
N LEU A 103 4.98 -17.07 14.04
CA LEU A 103 4.72 -18.44 14.47
C LEU A 103 6.00 -19.24 14.22
N PRO A 104 6.61 -19.86 15.24
CA PRO A 104 7.70 -20.79 15.00
C PRO A 104 7.13 -21.96 14.19
N VAL A 105 7.44 -22.01 12.90
CA VAL A 105 7.27 -23.22 12.12
C VAL A 105 8.33 -24.17 12.65
N THR A 106 7.96 -25.04 13.59
CA THR A 106 8.78 -26.20 13.92
C THR A 106 8.97 -26.95 12.62
N PRO A 107 10.20 -27.07 12.08
CA PRO A 107 10.41 -27.92 10.91
C PRO A 107 9.95 -29.29 11.34
N ALA A 108 8.89 -29.78 10.69
CA ALA A 108 8.46 -31.14 10.88
C ALA A 108 9.70 -32.02 10.67
N GLY A 109 10.00 -32.85 11.67
CA GLY A 109 10.99 -33.91 11.53
C GLY A 109 10.67 -34.77 10.29
N PRO A 110 11.53 -35.75 9.97
CA PRO A 110 11.53 -36.49 8.70
C PRO A 110 10.23 -37.24 8.31
N ASP A 111 9.13 -37.10 9.05
CA ASP A 111 7.85 -37.76 8.82
C ASP A 111 6.77 -36.85 8.20
N ALA A 112 7.14 -35.74 7.55
CA ALA A 112 6.21 -34.85 6.85
C ALA A 112 5.74 -35.42 5.49
N ARG A 113 5.08 -36.57 5.49
CA ARG A 113 4.32 -37.10 4.33
C ARG A 113 2.85 -36.68 4.33
N PHE A 114 2.50 -35.56 4.95
CA PHE A 114 1.11 -35.13 5.06
C PHE A 114 0.85 -33.78 4.40
N ARG A 115 0.26 -33.87 3.20
CA ARG A 115 -0.52 -32.87 2.43
C ARG A 115 0.06 -32.50 1.06
N ALA A 116 0.12 -33.48 0.16
CA ALA A 116 0.06 -33.24 -1.27
C ALA A 116 -1.22 -33.79 -1.93
N ASP A 117 -2.19 -34.32 -1.18
CA ASP A 117 -3.33 -35.08 -1.76
C ASP A 117 -4.72 -34.42 -1.63
N LEU A 118 -4.82 -33.17 -1.19
CA LEU A 118 -6.12 -32.55 -0.91
C LEU A 118 -6.85 -31.96 -2.15
N PHE A 119 -6.24 -32.00 -3.34
CA PHE A 119 -6.83 -31.42 -4.56
C PHE A 119 -7.03 -32.40 -5.73
N SER A 120 -6.77 -33.70 -5.56
CA SER A 120 -6.97 -34.69 -6.62
C SER A 120 -8.08 -35.68 -6.29
N ARG A 121 -9.35 -35.23 -6.32
CA ARG A 121 -10.49 -36.06 -6.74
C ARG A 121 -11.81 -35.29 -6.73
N SER A 122 -12.33 -35.01 -7.92
CA SER A 122 -13.74 -35.23 -8.28
C SER A 122 -13.88 -35.07 -9.79
N GLY A 123 -13.69 -36.20 -10.48
CA GLY A 123 -14.50 -36.53 -11.66
C GLY A 123 -15.60 -37.47 -11.20
#